data_AF-A0A1E1W545-F1
#
_entry.id   AF-A0A1E1W545-F1
#
_cell.length_a   1.000
_cell.length_b   1.000
_cell.length_c   1.000
_cell.angle_alpha   90.00
_cell.angle_beta   90.00
_cell.angle_gamma   90.00
#
_symmetry.space_group_name_H-M   'P 1'
#
loop_
_entity.id
_entity.type
_entity.pdbx_description
1 polymer ?
#
loop_
_entity_poly.entity_id
_entity_poly.type
_entity_poly.pdbx_seq_one_letter_code
_entity_poly.pdbx_strand_id
1 'polypeptide(L)'
;RTSKKLEDYIKNTEISSAIIEYEYLKECTEKIKMLDNVIAEKMIDGDEHVYNEECDQAANFRKIYLTLKYKMDKLIQSKFTKETTTSNLNLPKIELLKFDDDPRKWIAFWGQFKKIHESNTLQPEDKFQYLLQGLKEGSKAKMLVSSFPSSAANYIKAIEELKDRFAKEEI
;
A
#
# COMPACT_ATOMS: atom_id res chain seq x y z
N ARG A 1 -16.17 -12.69 27.12
CA ARG A 1 -16.06 -13.19 25.71
C ARG A 1 -16.45 -12.10 24.70
N THR A 2 -17.47 -11.29 24.98
CA THR A 2 -17.92 -10.16 24.14
C THR A 2 -16.95 -8.97 24.16
N SER A 3 -16.32 -8.66 25.30
CA SER A 3 -15.33 -7.56 25.42
C SER A 3 -14.10 -7.75 24.51
N LYS A 4 -13.56 -8.98 24.46
CA LYS A 4 -12.39 -9.30 23.65
C LYS A 4 -12.68 -9.21 22.14
N LYS A 5 -13.88 -9.61 21.72
CA LYS A 5 -14.36 -9.41 20.34
C LYS A 5 -14.54 -7.93 19.98
N LEU A 6 -14.97 -7.11 20.93
CA LEU A 6 -15.09 -5.66 20.73
C LEU A 6 -13.70 -5.01 20.60
N GLU A 7 -12.75 -5.38 21.44
CA GLU A 7 -11.36 -4.91 21.38
C GLU A 7 -10.67 -5.32 20.06
N ASP A 8 -10.89 -6.57 19.62
CA ASP A 8 -10.37 -7.06 18.34
C ASP A 8 -11.03 -6.34 17.14
N TYR A 9 -12.31 -5.99 17.23
CA TYR A 9 -13.04 -5.26 16.18
C TYR A 9 -12.62 -3.78 16.10
N ILE A 10 -12.36 -3.16 17.24
CA ILE A 10 -11.81 -1.80 17.32
C ILE A 10 -10.43 -1.75 16.67
N LYS A 11 -9.54 -2.71 16.96
CA LYS A 11 -8.18 -2.75 16.37
C LYS A 11 -8.12 -2.99 14.86
N ASN A 12 -9.16 -3.56 14.25
CA ASN A 12 -9.13 -4.08 12.88
C ASN A 12 -10.00 -3.31 11.88
N THR A 13 -10.49 -2.12 12.25
CA THR A 13 -11.35 -1.29 11.40
C THR A 13 -10.69 0.04 11.03
N GLU A 14 -11.05 0.59 9.86
CA GLU A 14 -10.69 1.96 9.42
C GLU A 14 -10.98 3.02 10.50
N ILE A 15 -11.91 2.72 11.41
CA ILE A 15 -12.25 3.50 12.60
C ILE A 15 -11.04 3.69 13.53
N SER A 16 -10.18 2.68 13.75
CA SER A 16 -8.96 2.84 14.55
C SER A 16 -7.97 3.80 13.91
N SER A 17 -7.81 3.74 12.58
CA SER A 17 -6.96 4.67 11.84
C SER A 17 -7.52 6.09 11.93
N ALA A 18 -8.83 6.26 11.75
CA ALA A 18 -9.50 7.55 11.87
C ALA A 18 -9.44 8.14 13.29
N ILE A 19 -9.49 7.31 14.34
CA ILE A 19 -9.32 7.75 15.74
C ILE A 19 -7.89 8.23 15.98
N ILE A 20 -6.89 7.49 15.50
CA ILE A 20 -5.47 7.90 15.63
C ILE A 20 -5.24 9.21 14.89
N GLU A 21 -5.78 9.35 13.68
CA GLU A 21 -5.67 10.57 12.88
C GLU A 21 -6.42 11.75 13.52
N TYR A 22 -7.60 11.51 14.10
CA TYR A 22 -8.34 12.50 14.87
C TYR A 22 -7.54 13.00 16.08
N GLU A 23 -6.96 12.10 16.87
CA GLU A 23 -6.19 12.52 18.05
C GLU A 23 -4.91 13.23 17.68
N TYR A 24 -4.25 12.82 16.59
CA TYR A 24 -3.13 13.55 16.03
C TYR A 24 -3.52 14.97 15.58
N LEU A 25 -4.64 15.12 14.88
CA LEU A 25 -5.15 16.42 14.43
C LEU A 25 -5.56 17.32 15.60
N LYS A 26 -6.15 16.74 16.64
CA LYS A 26 -6.51 17.45 17.87
C LYS A 26 -5.27 17.99 18.58
N GLU A 27 -4.23 17.17 18.74
CA GLU A 27 -2.95 17.58 19.31
C GLU A 27 -2.29 18.70 18.46
N CYS A 28 -2.30 18.57 17.14
CA CYS A 28 -1.83 19.61 16.23
C CYS A 28 -2.61 20.92 16.42
N THR A 29 -3.93 20.84 16.55
CA THR A 29 -4.80 22.00 16.73
C THR A 29 -4.51 22.71 18.05
N GLU A 30 -4.25 21.98 19.14
CA GLU A 30 -3.87 22.58 20.42
C GLU A 30 -2.50 23.27 20.34
N LYS A 31 -1.51 22.66 19.67
CA LYS A 31 -0.21 23.29 19.45
C LYS A 31 -0.32 24.58 18.63
N ILE A 32 -1.16 24.59 17.60
CA ILE A 32 -1.41 25.80 16.79
C ILE A 32 -1.98 26.91 17.67
N LYS A 33 -3.01 26.61 18.49
CA LYS A 33 -3.59 27.60 19.41
C LYS A 33 -2.57 28.14 20.42
N MET A 34 -1.69 27.28 20.95
CA MET A 34 -0.62 27.73 21.84
C MET A 34 0.37 28.66 21.12
N LEU A 35 0.76 28.33 19.89
CA LEU A 35 1.64 29.18 19.09
C LEU A 35 0.99 30.52 18.75
N ASP A 36 -0.30 30.54 18.39
CA ASP A 36 -1.04 31.77 18.12
C ASP A 36 -1.08 32.69 19.35
N ASN A 37 -1.28 32.12 20.55
CA ASN A 37 -1.24 32.88 21.79
C ASN A 37 0.17 33.44 22.08
N VAL A 38 1.22 32.64 21.88
CA VAL A 38 2.61 33.09 22.05
C VAL A 38 2.96 34.18 21.04
N ILE A 39 2.50 34.08 19.80
CA ILE A 39 2.69 35.12 18.78
C ILE A 39 1.94 36.39 19.19
N ALA A 40 0.69 36.28 19.65
CA ALA A 40 -0.10 37.42 20.12
C ALA A 40 0.56 38.13 21.32
N GLU A 41 1.11 37.38 22.29
CA GLU A 41 1.86 37.94 23.41
C GLU A 41 3.15 38.64 22.95
N LYS A 42 3.90 38.02 22.04
CA LYS A 42 5.13 38.63 21.49
C LYS A 42 4.88 39.83 20.59
N MET A 43 3.71 39.92 19.96
CA MET A 43 3.28 41.07 19.16
C MET A 43 2.89 42.29 20.01
N ILE A 44 2.65 42.14 21.31
CA ILE A 44 2.26 43.24 22.20
C ILE A 44 3.47 44.07 22.67
N ASP A 45 4.67 43.49 22.73
CA ASP A 45 5.91 44.15 23.21
C ASP A 45 7.04 44.26 22.15
N GLY A 46 6.83 43.76 20.93
CA GLY A 46 7.88 43.64 19.90
C GLY A 46 8.04 44.87 19.01
N ASP A 47 9.30 45.26 18.75
CA ASP A 47 9.66 46.25 17.73
C ASP A 47 9.25 45.75 16.33
N GLU A 48 8.44 46.53 15.63
CA GLU A 48 7.91 46.21 14.29
C GLU A 48 9.02 45.90 13.28
N HIS A 49 10.20 46.53 13.42
CA HIS A 49 11.35 46.25 12.57
C HIS A 49 11.92 44.84 12.80
N VAL A 50 12.03 44.43 14.07
CA VAL A 50 12.52 43.10 14.44
C VAL A 50 11.54 42.01 13.98
N TYR A 51 10.23 42.27 14.10
CA TYR A 51 9.20 41.37 13.60
C TYR A 51 9.29 41.17 12.08
N ASN A 52 9.46 42.27 11.33
CA ASN A 52 9.58 42.21 9.87
C ASN A 52 10.84 41.44 9.44
N GLU A 53 11.98 41.63 10.12
CA GLU A 53 13.21 40.86 9.85
C GLU A 53 13.03 39.36 10.14
N GLU A 54 12.37 38.99 11.23
CA GLU A 54 12.07 37.59 11.55
C GLU A 54 11.11 36.97 10.52
N CYS A 55 10.09 37.71 10.08
CA CYS A 55 9.19 37.29 9.01
C CYS A 55 9.94 37.06 7.68
N ASP A 56 10.84 37.97 7.31
CA ASP A 56 11.66 37.85 6.11
C ASP A 56 12.60 36.65 6.18
N GLN A 57 13.22 36.41 7.33
CA GLN A 57 14.04 35.21 7.56
C GLN A 57 13.20 33.93 7.45
N ALA A 58 12.02 33.89 8.06
CA ALA A 58 11.11 32.74 7.97
C ALA A 58 10.66 32.48 6.53
N ALA A 59 10.36 33.53 5.76
CA ALA A 59 10.03 33.43 4.33
C ALA A 59 11.21 32.87 3.52
N ASN A 60 12.43 33.31 3.82
CA ASN A 60 13.65 32.79 3.19
C ASN A 60 13.86 31.30 3.51
N PHE A 61 13.71 30.89 4.77
CA PHE A 61 13.78 29.47 5.16
C PHE A 61 12.72 28.63 4.45
N ARG A 62 11.48 29.12 4.38
CA ARG A 62 10.39 28.44 3.66
C ARG A 62 10.72 28.29 2.18
N LYS A 63 11.27 29.32 1.54
CA LYS A 63 11.71 29.27 0.14
C LYS A 63 12.81 28.23 -0.08
N ILE A 64 13.80 28.16 0.81
CA ILE A 64 14.88 27.16 0.76
C ILE A 64 14.30 25.75 0.91
N TYR A 65 13.45 25.53 1.92
CA TYR A 65 12.77 24.26 2.15
C TYR A 65 11.97 23.81 0.93
N LEU A 66 11.11 24.69 0.38
CA LEU A 66 10.31 24.37 -0.80
C LEU A 66 11.16 24.04 -2.02
N THR A 67 12.28 24.75 -2.20
CA THR A 67 13.24 24.47 -3.27
C THR A 67 13.90 23.11 -3.11
N LEU A 68 14.35 22.78 -1.89
CA LEU A 68 14.93 21.48 -1.57
C LEU A 68 13.92 20.35 -1.73
N LYS A 69 12.68 20.55 -1.25
CA LYS A 69 11.58 19.61 -1.40
C LYS A 69 11.29 19.35 -2.88
N TYR A 70 11.13 20.40 -3.70
CA TYR A 70 10.95 20.24 -5.14
C TYR A 70 12.09 19.48 -5.81
N LYS A 71 13.35 19.77 -5.44
CA LYS A 71 14.52 19.03 -5.95
C LYS A 71 14.50 17.57 -5.49
N MET A 72 14.13 17.30 -4.24
CA MET A 72 13.99 15.95 -3.70
C MET A 72 12.89 15.18 -4.41
N ASP A 73 11.72 15.78 -4.61
CA ASP A 73 10.60 15.21 -5.36
C ASP A 73 10.99 14.94 -6.81
N LYS A 74 11.69 15.87 -7.48
CA LYS A 74 12.28 15.66 -8.81
C LYS A 74 13.29 14.51 -8.82
N LEU A 75 14.13 14.40 -7.80
CA LEU A 75 15.13 13.32 -7.69
C LEU A 75 14.47 11.97 -7.46
N ILE A 76 13.49 11.88 -6.56
CA ILE A 76 12.66 10.70 -6.33
C ILE A 76 11.94 10.34 -7.62
N GLN A 77 11.26 11.29 -8.26
CA GLN A 77 10.60 11.08 -9.55
C GLN A 77 11.59 10.60 -10.61
N SER A 78 12.79 11.18 -10.74
CA SER A 78 13.80 10.75 -11.73
C SER A 78 14.44 9.39 -11.42
N LYS A 79 14.55 9.02 -10.14
CA LYS A 79 15.04 7.69 -9.73
C LYS A 79 13.97 6.61 -9.92
N PHE A 80 12.69 6.94 -9.75
CA PHE A 80 11.56 6.04 -10.01
C PHE A 80 11.12 6.02 -11.49
N THR A 81 11.30 7.10 -12.26
CA THR A 81 11.05 7.12 -13.72
C THR A 81 12.19 6.56 -14.56
N LYS A 82 13.37 6.29 -13.97
CA LYS A 82 14.33 5.36 -14.58
C LYS A 82 13.88 3.90 -14.57
N GLU A 83 12.73 3.59 -13.95
CA GLU A 83 12.02 2.31 -14.11
C GLU A 83 10.62 2.46 -14.72
N THR A 84 10.27 3.63 -15.26
CA THR A 84 9.00 3.86 -15.96
C THR A 84 9.20 4.76 -17.18
N THR A 85 10.20 4.45 -18.00
CA THR A 85 9.93 4.52 -19.43
C THR A 85 8.96 3.40 -19.74
N THR A 86 7.85 3.76 -20.36
CA THR A 86 7.04 2.92 -21.25
C THR A 86 7.87 2.39 -22.43
N SER A 87 9.05 1.83 -22.18
CA SER A 87 9.42 0.61 -22.87
C SER A 87 8.35 -0.39 -22.49
N ASN A 88 7.75 -1.03 -23.48
CA ASN A 88 7.23 -2.38 -23.31
C ASN A 88 8.27 -3.14 -22.47
N LEU A 89 8.06 -3.20 -21.16
CA LEU A 89 8.76 -4.13 -20.31
C LEU A 89 8.16 -5.45 -20.75
N ASN A 90 8.71 -5.98 -21.83
CA ASN A 90 9.09 -7.38 -21.88
C ASN A 90 9.98 -7.60 -20.64
N LEU A 91 9.37 -7.58 -19.46
CA LEU A 91 9.73 -8.46 -18.38
C LEU A 91 9.98 -9.79 -19.08
N PRO A 92 11.11 -10.50 -18.86
CA PRO A 92 11.18 -11.88 -19.29
C PRO A 92 9.86 -12.48 -18.83
N LYS A 93 9.03 -12.95 -19.77
CA LYS A 93 7.74 -13.58 -19.45
C LYS A 93 8.11 -14.52 -18.33
N ILE A 94 7.73 -14.17 -17.10
CA ILE A 94 7.92 -15.09 -15.99
C ILE A 94 6.93 -16.16 -16.39
N GLU A 95 7.45 -17.19 -17.06
CA GLU A 95 6.69 -18.37 -17.36
C GLU A 95 6.42 -18.97 -16.01
N LEU A 96 5.31 -18.52 -15.41
CA LEU A 96 4.76 -19.14 -14.24
C LEU A 96 4.70 -20.63 -14.55
N LEU A 97 5.34 -21.42 -13.69
CA LEU A 97 5.33 -22.86 -13.83
C LEU A 97 3.86 -23.29 -13.95
N LYS A 98 3.48 -23.80 -15.13
CA LYS A 98 2.09 -24.14 -15.40
C LYS A 98 1.71 -25.34 -14.55
N PHE A 99 0.93 -25.10 -13.51
CA PHE A 99 0.45 -26.16 -12.65
C PHE A 99 -0.50 -27.08 -13.43
N ASP A 100 -0.15 -28.36 -13.48
CA ASP A 100 -0.79 -29.39 -14.30
C ASP A 100 -1.55 -30.43 -13.47
N ASP A 101 -2.13 -30.01 -12.35
CA ASP A 101 -2.85 -30.83 -11.37
C ASP A 101 -1.99 -31.81 -10.56
N ASP A 102 -0.68 -31.90 -10.81
CA ASP A 102 0.23 -32.78 -10.05
C ASP A 102 0.50 -32.20 -8.64
N PRO A 103 -0.03 -32.82 -7.56
CA PRO A 103 0.14 -32.29 -6.21
C PRO A 103 1.61 -32.21 -5.78
N ARG A 104 2.52 -33.00 -6.38
CA ARG A 104 3.96 -32.94 -6.07
C ARG A 104 4.59 -31.63 -6.53
N LYS A 105 4.02 -31.00 -7.55
CA LYS A 105 4.45 -29.70 -8.08
C LYS A 105 3.75 -28.53 -7.39
N TRP A 106 2.79 -28.79 -6.52
CA TRP A 106 2.03 -27.74 -5.83
C TRP A 106 2.94 -26.82 -5.00
N ILE A 107 3.85 -27.38 -4.20
CA ILE A 107 4.78 -26.59 -3.37
C ILE A 107 5.65 -25.67 -4.24
N ALA A 108 6.15 -26.19 -5.37
CA ALA A 108 6.95 -25.41 -6.30
C ALA A 108 6.14 -24.29 -6.99
N PHE A 109 4.92 -24.61 -7.43
CA PHE A 109 3.98 -23.63 -8.00
C PHE A 109 3.64 -22.55 -6.99
N TRP A 110 3.18 -22.94 -5.80
CA TRP A 110 2.77 -22.01 -4.74
C TRP A 110 3.93 -21.16 -4.26
N GLY A 111 5.15 -21.70 -4.15
CA GLY A 111 6.34 -20.93 -3.78
C GLY A 111 6.65 -19.77 -4.75
N GLN A 112 6.38 -19.97 -6.05
CA GLN A 112 6.50 -18.89 -7.04
C GLN A 112 5.30 -17.95 -7.01
N PHE A 113 4.09 -18.50 -6.98
CA PHE A 113 2.84 -17.74 -7.04
C PHE A 113 2.57 -16.91 -5.78
N LYS A 114 3.09 -17.34 -4.61
CA LYS A 114 2.94 -16.66 -3.32
C LYS A 114 3.41 -15.20 -3.38
N LYS A 115 4.48 -14.91 -4.12
CA LYS A 115 4.97 -13.53 -4.32
C LYS A 115 3.96 -12.63 -5.03
N ILE A 116 3.19 -13.18 -5.97
CA ILE A 116 2.10 -12.47 -6.66
C ILE A 116 0.90 -12.31 -5.73
N HIS A 117 0.56 -13.39 -5.00
CA HIS A 117 -0.54 -13.38 -4.04
C HIS A 117 -0.36 -12.33 -2.94
N GLU A 118 0.84 -12.22 -2.37
CA GLU A 118 1.21 -11.30 -1.28
C GLU A 118 1.61 -9.90 -1.78
N SER A 119 1.61 -9.63 -3.09
CA SER A 119 1.97 -8.31 -3.61
C SER A 119 0.91 -7.26 -3.27
N ASN A 120 1.30 -6.16 -2.62
CA ASN A 120 0.41 -5.02 -2.37
C ASN A 120 0.30 -4.05 -3.56
N THR A 121 1.11 -4.24 -4.61
CA THR A 121 1.09 -3.37 -5.81
C THR A 121 0.14 -3.87 -6.89
N LEU A 122 -0.27 -5.14 -6.84
CA LEU A 122 -1.17 -5.76 -7.81
C LEU A 122 -2.60 -5.74 -7.30
N GLN A 123 -3.54 -5.34 -8.16
CA GLN A 123 -4.96 -5.45 -7.85
C GLN A 123 -5.40 -6.93 -7.83
N PRO A 124 -6.40 -7.30 -7.03
CA PRO A 124 -6.92 -8.67 -6.98
C PRO A 124 -7.29 -9.25 -8.35
N GLU A 125 -7.84 -8.42 -9.25
CA GLU A 125 -8.20 -8.79 -10.61
C GLU A 125 -6.97 -9.17 -11.44
N ASP A 126 -5.88 -8.41 -11.33
CA ASP A 126 -4.60 -8.73 -11.99
C ASP A 126 -4.02 -10.03 -11.44
N LYS A 127 -4.06 -10.22 -10.11
CA LYS A 127 -3.64 -11.47 -9.46
C LYS A 127 -4.45 -12.67 -9.96
N PHE A 128 -5.74 -12.48 -10.23
CA PHE A 128 -6.59 -13.51 -10.82
C PHE A 128 -6.14 -13.84 -12.24
N GLN A 129 -5.86 -12.83 -13.08
CA GLN A 129 -5.32 -13.08 -14.42
C GLN A 129 -3.99 -13.84 -14.37
N TYR A 130 -3.09 -13.49 -13.45
CA TYR A 130 -1.85 -14.24 -13.24
C TYR A 130 -2.12 -15.67 -12.75
N LEU A 131 -3.08 -15.88 -11.87
CA LEU A 131 -3.48 -17.22 -11.41
C LEU A 131 -3.90 -18.08 -12.60
N LEU A 132 -4.80 -17.57 -13.44
CA LEU A 132 -5.24 -18.27 -14.64
C LEU A 132 -4.05 -18.60 -15.56
N GLN A 133 -3.12 -17.68 -15.78
CA GLN A 133 -1.93 -17.90 -16.62
C GLN A 133 -0.96 -18.95 -16.04
N GLY A 134 -0.89 -19.05 -14.70
CA GLY A 134 -0.07 -20.03 -13.99
C GLY A 134 -0.65 -21.45 -13.96
N LEU A 135 -1.85 -21.66 -14.51
CA LEU A 135 -2.50 -22.97 -14.58
C LEU A 135 -2.44 -23.51 -16.02
N LYS A 136 -2.16 -24.81 -16.17
CA LYS A 136 -2.10 -25.46 -17.48
C LYS A 136 -3.48 -25.48 -18.15
N GLU A 137 -3.54 -25.10 -19.42
CA GLU A 137 -4.79 -25.19 -20.21
C GLU A 137 -5.33 -26.63 -20.22
N GLY A 138 -6.64 -26.77 -20.01
CA GLY A 138 -7.32 -28.07 -19.89
C GLY A 138 -7.12 -28.80 -18.56
N SER A 139 -6.38 -28.25 -17.60
CA SER A 139 -6.22 -28.84 -16.27
C SER A 139 -7.48 -28.66 -15.40
N LYS A 140 -7.67 -29.55 -14.44
CA LYS A 140 -8.77 -29.47 -13.46
C LYS A 140 -8.65 -28.21 -12.62
N ALA A 141 -7.43 -27.82 -12.25
CA ALA A 141 -7.14 -26.58 -11.57
C ALA A 141 -7.58 -25.36 -12.38
N LYS A 142 -7.24 -25.32 -13.68
CA LYS A 142 -7.65 -24.22 -14.58
C LYS A 142 -9.17 -24.15 -14.71
N MET A 143 -9.83 -25.29 -14.91
CA MET A 143 -11.29 -25.35 -14.99
C MET A 143 -11.97 -24.86 -13.71
N LEU A 144 -11.46 -25.26 -12.54
CA LEU A 144 -11.96 -24.81 -11.24
C LEU A 144 -11.85 -23.29 -11.10
N VAL A 145 -10.67 -22.72 -11.37
CA VAL A 145 -10.44 -21.28 -11.23
C VAL A 145 -11.22 -20.47 -12.28
N SER A 146 -11.32 -20.95 -13.52
CA SER A 146 -12.10 -20.31 -14.59
C SER A 146 -13.62 -20.38 -14.38
N SER A 147 -14.12 -21.22 -13.46
CA SER A 147 -15.55 -21.28 -13.15
C SER A 147 -16.03 -20.05 -12.35
N PHE A 148 -15.11 -19.31 -11.76
CA PHE A 148 -15.39 -18.09 -11.02
C PHE A 148 -15.30 -16.87 -11.95
N PRO A 149 -16.23 -15.90 -11.85
CA PRO A 149 -16.10 -14.63 -12.57
C PRO A 149 -14.85 -13.87 -12.13
N SER A 150 -14.08 -13.30 -13.07
CA SER A 150 -12.87 -12.50 -12.83
C SER A 150 -13.15 -11.21 -12.06
N SER A 151 -13.35 -11.29 -10.74
CA SER A 151 -13.56 -10.17 -9.83
C SER A 151 -12.72 -10.30 -8.57
N ALA A 152 -12.46 -9.19 -7.87
CA ALA A 152 -11.69 -9.18 -6.63
C ALA A 152 -12.23 -10.13 -5.55
N ALA A 153 -13.56 -10.13 -5.35
CA ALA A 153 -14.22 -10.99 -4.37
C ALA A 153 -14.10 -12.48 -4.72
N ASN A 154 -14.08 -12.80 -6.02
CA ASN A 154 -14.00 -14.17 -6.50
C ASN A 154 -12.56 -14.69 -6.58
N TYR A 155 -11.56 -13.80 -6.69
CA TYR A 155 -10.15 -14.20 -6.63
C TYR A 155 -9.84 -14.96 -5.33
N ILE A 156 -10.29 -14.42 -4.20
CA ILE A 156 -10.06 -15.02 -2.87
C ILE A 156 -10.71 -16.41 -2.80
N LYS A 157 -11.96 -16.54 -3.25
CA LYS A 157 -12.65 -17.84 -3.28
C LYS A 157 -11.95 -18.84 -4.20
N ALA A 158 -11.55 -18.40 -5.39
CA ALA A 158 -10.88 -19.27 -6.36
C ALA A 158 -9.53 -19.77 -5.85
N ILE A 159 -8.75 -18.93 -5.16
CA ILE A 159 -7.46 -19.36 -4.60
C ILE A 159 -7.61 -20.25 -3.36
N GLU A 160 -8.63 -20.03 -2.54
CA GLU A 160 -8.96 -20.90 -1.40
C GLU A 160 -9.37 -22.30 -1.87
N GLU A 161 -10.29 -22.40 -2.83
CA GLU A 161 -10.70 -23.69 -3.41
C GLU A 161 -9.55 -24.41 -4.12
N LEU A 162 -8.67 -23.65 -4.79
CA LEU A 162 -7.48 -24.21 -5.41
C LEU A 162 -6.51 -24.76 -4.36
N LYS A 163 -6.30 -24.05 -3.24
CA LYS A 163 -5.50 -24.54 -2.12
C LYS A 163 -6.12 -25.77 -1.49
N ASP A 164 -7.40 -25.75 -1.15
CA ASP A 164 -8.09 -26.88 -0.52
C ASP A 164 -7.94 -28.17 -1.33
N ARG A 165 -8.06 -28.08 -2.66
CA ARG A 165 -7.98 -29.23 -3.54
C ARG A 165 -6.56 -29.77 -3.78
N PHE A 166 -5.53 -28.92 -3.77
CA PHE A 166 -4.18 -29.29 -4.23
C PHE A 166 -3.06 -29.08 -3.21
N ALA A 167 -3.25 -28.19 -2.23
CA ALA A 167 -2.41 -28.09 -1.06
C ALA A 167 -2.72 -29.25 -0.13
N LYS A 168 -2.08 -30.39 -0.38
CA LYS A 168 -2.01 -31.44 0.64
C LYS A 168 -1.33 -30.82 1.85
N GLU A 169 -2.01 -30.77 2.99
CA GLU A 169 -1.34 -30.60 4.28
C GLU A 169 -0.25 -31.68 4.34
N GLU A 170 1.01 -31.28 4.20
CA GLU A 170 2.10 -32.07 4.77
C GLU A 170 1.88 -32.00 6.28
N ILE A 171 1.14 -32.98 6.80
CA ILE A 171 1.15 -33.36 8.22
C ILE A 171 2.56 -33.85 8.56
#